data_AF-A0A966KA96-F1
#
_entry.id   AF-A0A966KA96-F1
#
_cell.length_a   1.000
_cell.length_b   1.000
_cell.length_c   1.000
_cell.angle_alpha   90.00
_cell.angle_beta   90.00
_cell.angle_gamma   90.00
#
_symmetry.space_group_name_H-M   'P 1'
#
loop_
_entity.id
_entity.type
_entity.pdbx_description
1 polymer ?
#
loop_
_entity_poly.entity_id
_entity_poly.type
_entity_poly.pdbx_seq_one_letter_code
_entity_poly.pdbx_strand_id
1 'polypeptide(L)'
;MSESLGLGKIITTKQHRDAVHIAVAPVTAGERLHPGERIGFNDPCTTLVLAVPDGDAIGIVDPFLKDAVEKGQEFWMYLFPGSITSLRHEWTHPAFPLPDAPRAISGDKAESEKWLRDFVARSHCPDYDFLIEVASNGEAFYDNEWGDTVSGQVAGNYVFFGNTDAHGEIPPEFWYHVEVVTGKKLPFDDRPSYFSCSCS
;
A
#
# COMPACT_ATOMS: atom_id res chain seq x y z
N MET A 1 9.86 15.85 -20.53
CA MET A 1 9.65 15.35 -19.16
C MET A 1 8.76 16.36 -18.46
N SER A 2 7.49 16.01 -18.21
CA SER A 2 6.60 16.87 -17.40
C SER A 2 7.01 16.70 -15.95
N GLU A 3 7.54 17.75 -15.33
CA GLU A 3 7.70 17.76 -13.87
C GLU A 3 6.31 17.62 -13.24
N SER A 4 6.11 16.59 -12.40
CA SER A 4 4.89 16.52 -11.59
C SER A 4 4.98 17.60 -10.50
N LEU A 5 4.09 18.58 -10.57
CA LEU A 5 3.98 19.64 -9.57
C LEU A 5 3.16 19.12 -8.39
N GLY A 6 3.84 18.64 -7.35
CA GLY A 6 3.21 18.22 -6.10
C GLY A 6 2.66 19.39 -5.26
N LEU A 7 1.86 19.04 -4.24
CA LEU A 7 1.31 20.01 -3.28
C LEU A 7 2.40 20.82 -2.56
N GLY A 8 2.06 22.05 -2.17
CA GLY A 8 3.00 22.99 -1.54
C GLY A 8 3.84 23.79 -2.52
N LYS A 9 3.66 23.62 -3.84
CA LYS A 9 4.32 24.40 -4.89
C LYS A 9 3.31 25.26 -5.66
N ILE A 10 3.76 26.41 -6.13
CA ILE A 10 2.99 27.24 -7.06
C ILE A 10 2.96 26.56 -8.43
N ILE A 11 1.76 26.44 -9.01
CA ILE A 11 1.58 25.88 -10.35
C ILE A 11 2.19 26.83 -11.38
N THR A 12 3.22 26.38 -12.11
CA THR A 12 3.92 27.17 -13.14
C THR A 12 3.62 26.73 -14.56
N THR A 13 2.97 25.58 -14.73
CA THR A 13 2.64 24.98 -16.02
C THR A 13 1.18 24.54 -16.04
N LYS A 14 0.61 24.31 -17.23
CA LYS A 14 -0.78 23.85 -17.35
C LYS A 14 -0.95 22.47 -16.71
N GLN A 15 -1.88 22.35 -15.76
CA GLN A 15 -2.23 21.11 -15.07
C GLN A 15 -3.66 20.66 -15.41
N HIS A 16 -3.98 19.41 -15.12
CA HIS A 16 -5.32 18.82 -15.28
C HIS A 16 -5.95 18.55 -13.91
N ARG A 17 -7.23 18.16 -13.90
CA ARG A 17 -7.90 17.72 -12.67
C ARG A 17 -7.30 16.40 -12.22
N ASP A 18 -7.05 16.28 -10.94
CA ASP A 18 -6.45 15.10 -10.34
C ASP A 18 -6.99 14.88 -8.92
N ALA A 19 -6.94 13.64 -8.44
CA ALA A 19 -7.29 13.26 -7.08
C ALA A 19 -6.02 13.04 -6.27
N VAL A 20 -5.84 13.81 -5.20
CA VAL A 20 -4.64 13.72 -4.35
C VAL A 20 -4.97 13.05 -3.02
N HIS A 21 -4.26 11.96 -2.73
CA HIS A 21 -4.33 11.30 -1.43
C HIS A 21 -3.47 12.06 -0.42
N ILE A 22 -4.04 12.38 0.73
CA ILE A 22 -3.33 12.98 1.86
C ILE A 22 -3.32 12.01 3.01
N ALA A 23 -2.17 11.84 3.65
CA ALA A 23 -2.11 11.07 4.87
C ALA A 23 -2.48 11.89 6.08
N VAL A 24 -3.22 11.23 6.97
CA VAL A 24 -3.70 11.80 8.22
C VAL A 24 -3.34 10.89 9.38
N ALA A 25 -3.15 11.48 10.55
CA ALA A 25 -2.94 10.77 11.80
C ALA A 25 -3.88 11.32 12.89
N PRO A 26 -4.46 10.46 13.75
CA PRO A 26 -5.25 10.92 14.89
C PRO A 26 -4.33 11.50 15.96
N VAL A 27 -4.63 12.70 16.44
CA VAL A 27 -3.85 13.41 17.46
C VAL A 27 -4.76 14.14 18.44
N THR A 28 -4.22 14.48 19.62
CA THR A 28 -4.93 15.19 20.69
C THR A 28 -4.40 16.62 20.83
N ALA A 29 -5.29 17.61 20.89
CA ALA A 29 -4.92 19.01 21.06
C ALA A 29 -4.39 19.29 22.48
N GLY A 30 -3.13 19.73 22.60
CA GLY A 30 -2.53 20.15 23.87
C GLY A 30 -2.96 21.55 24.34
N GLU A 31 -3.49 22.34 23.41
CA GLU A 31 -4.02 23.69 23.58
C GLU A 31 -5.17 23.93 22.59
N ARG A 32 -5.70 25.16 22.56
CA ARG A 32 -6.73 25.53 21.58
C ARG A 32 -6.06 25.77 20.22
N LEU A 33 -6.49 25.02 19.20
CA LEU A 33 -5.89 25.01 17.87
C LEU A 33 -6.92 25.38 16.79
N HIS A 34 -6.49 26.06 15.74
CA HIS A 34 -7.35 26.51 14.65
C HIS A 34 -7.20 25.65 13.38
N PRO A 35 -8.25 25.50 12.56
CA PRO A 35 -8.17 24.79 11.29
C PRO A 35 -7.03 25.32 10.39
N GLY A 36 -6.20 24.43 9.86
CA GLY A 36 -5.03 24.78 9.05
C GLY A 36 -3.81 25.26 9.83
N GLU A 37 -3.88 25.37 11.15
CA GLU A 37 -2.74 25.75 11.99
C GLU A 37 -1.66 24.67 11.99
N ARG A 38 -0.39 25.11 12.00
CA ARG A 38 0.77 24.22 11.95
C ARG A 38 1.08 23.66 13.32
N ILE A 39 1.28 22.35 13.37
CA ILE A 39 1.38 21.60 14.62
C ILE A 39 2.53 20.60 14.61
N GLY A 40 3.03 20.33 15.81
CA GLY A 40 4.10 19.39 16.09
C GLY A 40 3.84 18.65 17.40
N PHE A 41 4.50 17.51 17.59
CA PHE A 41 4.41 16.78 18.86
C PHE A 41 5.11 17.56 19.97
N ASN A 42 4.45 17.67 21.12
CA ASN A 42 5.08 18.19 22.34
C ASN A 42 6.14 17.22 22.89
N ASP A 43 5.88 15.92 22.74
CA ASP A 43 6.81 14.82 23.02
C ASP A 43 6.60 13.73 21.94
N PRO A 44 7.65 13.25 21.26
CA PRO A 44 7.55 12.31 20.14
C PRO A 44 6.96 10.94 20.51
N CYS A 45 6.86 10.61 21.80
CA CYS A 45 6.22 9.38 22.28
C CYS A 45 4.73 9.55 22.59
N THR A 46 4.14 10.70 22.28
CA THR A 46 2.73 11.01 22.58
C THR A 46 1.95 11.38 21.33
N THR A 47 0.61 11.31 21.41
CA THR A 47 -0.29 11.84 20.37
C THR A 47 -0.63 13.31 20.59
N LEU A 48 -0.02 13.96 21.59
CA LEU A 48 -0.36 15.32 21.99
C LEU A 48 0.42 16.34 21.18
N VAL A 49 -0.31 17.25 20.53
CA VAL A 49 0.23 18.25 19.60
C VAL A 49 -0.04 19.67 20.06
N LEU A 50 0.87 20.57 19.72
CA LEU A 50 0.81 22.01 20.01
C LEU A 50 1.06 22.80 18.72
N ALA A 51 0.69 24.08 18.72
CA ALA A 51 1.06 25.00 17.65
C ALA A 51 2.58 25.22 17.71
N VAL A 52 3.25 25.10 16.56
CA VAL A 52 4.71 25.22 16.46
C VAL A 52 5.13 26.06 15.25
N PRO A 53 6.33 26.67 15.28
CA PRO A 53 6.90 27.34 14.12
C PRO A 53 7.11 26.41 12.92
N ASP A 54 7.22 26.99 11.72
CA ASP A 54 7.30 26.26 10.44
C ASP A 54 8.38 25.18 10.37
N GLY A 55 9.53 25.39 11.03
CA GLY A 55 10.66 24.46 11.00
C GLY A 55 10.43 23.17 11.80
N ASP A 56 9.53 23.21 12.78
CA ASP A 56 9.27 22.11 13.72
C ASP A 56 7.91 21.44 13.47
N ALA A 57 7.10 22.01 12.58
CA ALA A 57 5.81 21.48 12.21
C ALA A 57 5.94 20.20 11.38
N ILE A 58 5.07 19.22 11.65
CA ILE A 58 5.00 17.95 10.91
C ILE A 58 3.71 17.83 10.10
N GLY A 59 2.73 18.69 10.40
CA GLY A 59 1.44 18.73 9.74
C GLY A 59 0.61 19.95 10.14
N ILE A 60 -0.66 19.92 9.75
CA ILE A 60 -1.65 20.95 10.09
C ILE A 60 -2.90 20.33 10.71
N VAL A 61 -3.62 21.15 11.46
CA VAL A 61 -5.00 20.84 11.89
C VAL A 61 -5.89 20.68 10.65
N ASP A 62 -6.78 19.69 10.66
CA ASP A 62 -7.79 19.45 9.61
C ASP A 62 -8.39 20.78 9.12
N PRO A 63 -8.08 21.18 7.87
CA PRO A 63 -8.49 22.48 7.34
C PRO A 63 -9.98 22.55 7.02
N PHE A 64 -10.70 21.42 7.07
CA PHE A 64 -12.15 21.35 6.81
C PHE A 64 -13.00 21.55 8.06
N LEU A 65 -12.39 21.59 9.25
CA LEU A 65 -13.09 21.94 10.48
C LEU A 65 -13.60 23.39 10.43
N LYS A 66 -14.83 23.60 10.90
CA LYS A 66 -15.47 24.93 10.93
C LYS A 66 -15.09 25.74 12.17
N ASP A 67 -14.80 25.04 13.25
CA ASP A 67 -14.53 25.60 14.56
C ASP A 67 -13.15 25.19 15.05
N ALA A 68 -12.65 25.89 16.08
CA ALA A 68 -11.39 25.54 16.72
C ALA A 68 -11.49 24.18 17.45
N VAL A 69 -10.36 23.49 17.55
CA VAL A 69 -10.20 22.30 18.38
C VAL A 69 -9.79 22.76 19.77
N GLU A 70 -10.61 22.47 20.77
CA GLU A 70 -10.32 22.80 22.16
C GLU A 70 -9.36 21.79 22.78
N LYS A 71 -8.63 22.23 23.81
CA LYS A 71 -7.66 21.39 24.52
C LYS A 71 -8.27 20.06 24.99
N GLY A 72 -7.59 18.97 24.67
CA GLY A 72 -7.97 17.60 25.02
C GLY A 72 -8.86 16.90 24.00
N GLN A 73 -9.32 17.60 22.95
CA GLN A 73 -10.08 16.98 21.86
C GLN A 73 -9.16 16.27 20.87
N GLU A 74 -9.68 15.18 20.29
CA GLU A 74 -9.02 14.43 19.22
C GLU A 74 -9.44 14.97 17.85
N PHE A 75 -8.51 15.04 16.92
CA PHE A 75 -8.75 15.51 15.56
C PHE A 75 -7.77 14.86 14.57
N TRP A 76 -8.06 15.01 13.28
CA TRP A 76 -7.15 14.57 12.21
C TRP A 76 -6.06 15.60 11.97
N MET A 77 -4.81 15.21 12.17
CA MET A 77 -3.66 15.96 11.66
C MET A 77 -3.43 15.57 10.20
N TYR A 78 -3.40 16.57 9.32
CA TYR A 78 -2.98 16.43 7.93
C TYR A 78 -1.46 16.54 7.87
N LEU A 79 -0.78 15.44 7.55
CA LEU A 79 0.68 15.43 7.42
C LEU A 79 1.13 16.23 6.21
N PHE A 80 2.33 16.83 6.29
CA PHE A 80 2.87 17.51 5.13
C PHE A 80 3.13 16.54 3.96
N PRO A 81 2.83 16.96 2.72
CA PRO A 81 3.09 16.13 1.54
C PRO A 81 4.56 15.67 1.47
N GLY A 82 4.78 14.39 1.14
CA GLY A 82 6.13 13.81 1.00
C GLY A 82 6.86 13.54 2.32
N SER A 83 6.20 13.71 3.48
CA SER A 83 6.82 13.45 4.80
C SER A 83 6.77 11.97 5.24
N ILE A 84 5.87 11.16 4.67
CA ILE A 84 5.79 9.73 5.00
C ILE A 84 6.94 8.97 4.37
N THR A 85 7.61 8.15 5.19
CA THR A 85 8.72 7.29 4.77
C THR A 85 8.31 5.85 4.48
N SER A 86 7.19 5.37 5.05
CA SER A 86 6.61 4.06 4.76
C SER A 86 5.15 3.98 5.18
N LEU A 87 4.35 3.14 4.51
CA LEU A 87 3.00 2.76 4.93
C LEU A 87 2.99 1.24 5.14
N ARG A 88 2.44 0.79 6.26
CA ARG A 88 2.18 -0.63 6.53
C ARG A 88 0.68 -0.85 6.61
N HIS A 89 0.13 -1.71 5.76
CA HIS A 89 -1.24 -2.18 5.91
C HIS A 89 -1.24 -3.35 6.88
N GLU A 90 -1.10 -3.06 8.17
CA GLU A 90 -1.07 -4.10 9.19
C GLU A 90 -2.49 -4.35 9.71
N TRP A 91 -2.90 -5.62 9.71
CA TRP A 91 -4.05 -6.08 10.47
C TRP A 91 -3.55 -7.04 11.55
N THR A 92 -4.13 -6.96 12.75
CA THR A 92 -3.79 -7.85 13.86
C THR A 92 -5.03 -8.60 14.34
N HIS A 93 -4.83 -9.85 14.76
CA HIS A 93 -5.87 -10.72 15.28
C HIS A 93 -5.50 -11.24 16.67
N PRO A 94 -6.44 -11.29 17.63
CA PRO A 94 -6.16 -11.83 18.96
C PRO A 94 -5.73 -13.31 19.00
N ALA A 95 -5.97 -14.08 17.94
CA ALA A 95 -5.59 -15.50 17.86
C ALA A 95 -4.23 -15.79 17.18
N PHE A 96 -3.53 -14.77 16.66
CA PHE A 96 -2.25 -14.94 15.95
C PHE A 96 -1.13 -14.15 16.66
N PRO A 97 -0.51 -14.67 17.73
CA PRO A 97 0.76 -14.13 18.19
C PRO A 97 1.80 -14.40 17.09
N LEU A 98 2.52 -13.39 16.58
CA LEU A 98 3.51 -13.56 15.50
C LEU A 98 4.54 -14.65 15.86
N PRO A 99 4.62 -15.76 15.10
CA PRO A 99 5.69 -16.73 15.26
C PRO A 99 6.40 -17.03 13.94
N ASP A 100 7.70 -17.35 14.01
CA ASP A 100 8.48 -17.86 12.88
C ASP A 100 7.71 -18.95 12.13
N ALA A 101 7.41 -18.71 10.85
CA ALA A 101 6.48 -19.51 10.08
C ALA A 101 6.88 -21.01 10.02
N PRO A 102 6.01 -21.94 10.44
CA PRO A 102 6.15 -23.35 10.08
C PRO A 102 5.77 -23.54 8.61
N ARG A 103 6.67 -24.14 7.82
CA ARG A 103 6.40 -24.58 6.44
C ARG A 103 5.32 -25.67 6.45
N ALA A 104 4.23 -25.48 5.71
CA ALA A 104 3.33 -26.59 5.37
C ALA A 104 4.07 -27.58 4.46
N ILE A 105 3.97 -28.88 4.77
CA ILE A 105 4.74 -29.99 4.18
C ILE A 105 3.81 -30.96 3.42
N SER A 106 2.76 -30.48 2.73
CA SER A 106 2.05 -31.34 1.78
C SER A 106 2.51 -31.02 0.37
N GLY A 107 3.40 -31.87 -0.17
CA GLY A 107 3.81 -31.85 -1.58
C GLY A 107 2.69 -32.32 -2.53
N ASP A 108 1.43 -32.22 -2.12
CA ASP A 108 0.30 -32.58 -2.96
C ASP A 108 -0.03 -31.41 -3.91
N LYS A 109 0.15 -31.67 -5.19
CA LYS A 109 -0.12 -30.71 -6.27
C LYS A 109 -1.59 -30.31 -6.32
N ALA A 110 -2.52 -31.22 -6.02
CA ALA A 110 -3.95 -30.95 -6.06
C ALA A 110 -4.39 -30.00 -4.94
N GLU A 111 -3.83 -30.18 -3.73
CA GLU A 111 -4.08 -29.28 -2.61
C GLU A 111 -3.51 -27.88 -2.88
N SER A 112 -2.29 -27.81 -3.43
CA SER A 112 -1.64 -26.55 -3.78
C SER A 112 -2.39 -25.80 -4.87
N GLU A 113 -2.87 -26.51 -5.90
CA GLU A 113 -3.69 -25.93 -6.95
C GLU A 113 -5.02 -25.41 -6.41
N LYS A 114 -5.68 -26.17 -5.53
CA LYS A 114 -6.91 -25.71 -4.87
C LYS A 114 -6.66 -24.44 -4.06
N TRP A 115 -5.59 -24.42 -3.24
CA TRP A 115 -5.25 -23.25 -2.43
C TRP A 115 -5.02 -22.01 -3.29
N LEU A 116 -4.29 -22.15 -4.40
CA LEU A 116 -4.00 -21.05 -5.32
C LEU A 116 -5.27 -20.54 -6.02
N ARG A 117 -6.19 -21.43 -6.40
CA ARG A 117 -7.49 -21.04 -6.98
C ARG A 117 -8.37 -20.31 -5.95
N ASP A 118 -8.40 -20.78 -4.71
CA ASP A 118 -9.11 -20.10 -3.61
C ASP A 118 -8.47 -18.73 -3.32
N PHE A 119 -7.14 -18.63 -3.41
CA PHE A 119 -6.40 -17.37 -3.28
C PHE A 119 -6.78 -16.38 -4.40
N VAL A 120 -6.78 -16.80 -5.65
CA VAL A 120 -7.21 -15.97 -6.79
C VAL A 120 -8.68 -15.54 -6.64
N ALA A 121 -9.55 -16.39 -6.13
CA ALA A 121 -10.96 -16.06 -5.95
C ALA A 121 -11.23 -15.00 -4.86
N ARG A 122 -10.35 -14.89 -3.86
CA ARG A 122 -10.48 -13.92 -2.76
C ARG A 122 -9.61 -12.67 -2.91
N SER A 123 -8.53 -12.78 -3.69
CA SER A 123 -7.65 -11.67 -4.03
C SER A 123 -8.19 -10.99 -5.27
N HIS A 124 -8.31 -9.67 -5.25
CA HIS A 124 -8.58 -8.93 -6.48
C HIS A 124 -7.30 -8.95 -7.32
N CYS A 125 -7.07 -10.02 -8.09
CA CYS A 125 -5.93 -10.21 -8.98
C CYS A 125 -6.39 -10.88 -10.29
N PRO A 126 -5.53 -10.97 -11.31
CA PRO A 126 -5.86 -11.68 -12.54
C PRO A 126 -6.17 -13.16 -12.31
N ASP A 127 -6.65 -13.83 -13.36
CA ASP A 127 -6.99 -15.24 -13.29
C ASP A 127 -5.79 -16.13 -12.93
N TYR A 128 -6.13 -17.35 -12.52
CA TYR A 128 -5.16 -18.32 -12.02
C TYR A 128 -4.06 -18.61 -13.04
N ASP A 129 -4.38 -18.82 -14.30
CA ASP A 129 -3.39 -19.26 -15.29
C ASP A 129 -2.37 -18.14 -15.54
N PHE A 130 -2.85 -16.90 -15.71
CA PHE A 130 -1.97 -15.75 -15.91
C PHE A 130 -1.13 -15.41 -14.67
N LEU A 131 -1.73 -15.44 -13.47
CA LEU A 131 -1.00 -15.22 -12.22
C LEU A 131 0.13 -16.24 -12.04
N ILE A 132 -0.14 -17.53 -12.30
CA ILE A 132 0.87 -18.58 -12.18
C ILE A 132 1.97 -18.41 -13.22
N GLU A 133 1.64 -17.99 -14.44
CA GLU A 133 2.63 -17.74 -15.47
C GLU A 133 3.61 -16.62 -15.08
N VAL A 134 3.08 -15.47 -14.64
CA VAL A 134 3.89 -14.34 -14.15
C VAL A 134 4.70 -14.74 -12.93
N ALA A 135 4.07 -15.40 -11.95
CA ALA A 135 4.73 -15.85 -10.73
C ALA A 135 5.85 -16.86 -11.01
N SER A 136 5.72 -17.70 -12.04
CA SER A 136 6.70 -18.74 -12.34
C SER A 136 7.85 -18.26 -13.21
N ASN A 137 7.57 -17.35 -14.14
CA ASN A 137 8.54 -16.91 -15.15
C ASN A 137 9.14 -15.54 -14.82
N GLY A 138 8.55 -14.79 -13.88
CA GLY A 138 8.93 -13.41 -13.54
C GLY A 138 8.24 -12.38 -14.45
N GLU A 139 7.82 -12.75 -15.64
CA GLU A 139 7.03 -11.92 -16.54
C GLU A 139 6.12 -12.77 -17.43
N ALA A 140 4.99 -12.20 -17.85
CA ALA A 140 4.13 -12.80 -18.87
C ALA A 140 3.30 -11.72 -19.57
N PHE A 141 2.78 -12.05 -20.74
CA PHE A 141 1.92 -11.19 -21.55
C PHE A 141 0.80 -12.03 -22.13
N TYR A 142 -0.41 -11.47 -22.20
CA TYR A 142 -1.49 -12.03 -22.99
C TYR A 142 -2.28 -10.92 -23.67
N ASP A 143 -2.86 -11.23 -24.83
CA ASP A 143 -3.80 -10.34 -25.50
C ASP A 143 -5.21 -10.69 -25.03
N ASN A 144 -5.93 -9.70 -24.49
CA ASN A 144 -7.30 -9.90 -24.05
C ASN A 144 -8.27 -9.92 -25.24
N GLU A 145 -9.54 -10.23 -24.97
CA GLU A 145 -10.59 -10.31 -26.01
C GLU A 145 -10.91 -8.96 -26.70
N TRP A 146 -10.42 -7.85 -26.15
CA TRP A 146 -10.54 -6.50 -26.72
C TRP A 146 -9.32 -6.07 -27.56
N GLY A 147 -8.29 -6.92 -27.64
CA GLY A 147 -7.07 -6.66 -28.42
C GLY A 147 -6.02 -5.82 -27.69
N ASP A 148 -6.16 -5.64 -26.37
CA ASP A 148 -5.14 -5.00 -25.54
C ASP A 148 -4.17 -6.05 -25.00
N THR A 149 -2.87 -5.75 -25.07
CA THR A 149 -1.83 -6.57 -24.43
C THR A 149 -1.77 -6.23 -22.94
N VAL A 150 -2.12 -7.20 -22.11
CA VAL A 150 -1.96 -7.16 -20.66
C VAL A 150 -0.58 -7.73 -20.32
N SER A 151 0.19 -7.01 -19.52
CA SER A 151 1.50 -7.44 -19.03
C SER A 151 1.47 -7.75 -17.55
N GLY A 152 2.28 -8.70 -17.13
CA GLY A 152 2.54 -8.97 -15.73
C GLY A 152 4.04 -9.09 -15.49
N GLN A 153 4.53 -8.53 -14.39
CA GLN A 153 5.96 -8.49 -14.10
C GLN A 153 6.24 -8.56 -12.59
N VAL A 154 7.21 -9.36 -12.20
CA VAL A 154 7.80 -9.37 -10.86
C VAL A 154 8.93 -8.34 -10.82
N ALA A 155 8.84 -7.35 -9.93
CA ALA A 155 9.94 -6.40 -9.70
C ALA A 155 10.05 -5.98 -8.22
N GLY A 156 11.19 -6.31 -7.61
CA GLY A 156 11.42 -6.09 -6.18
C GLY A 156 10.38 -6.83 -5.32
N ASN A 157 9.76 -6.10 -4.39
CA ASN A 157 8.76 -6.68 -3.48
C ASN A 157 7.33 -6.72 -4.05
N TYR A 158 7.16 -6.43 -5.34
CA TYR A 158 5.86 -6.29 -5.98
C TYR A 158 5.69 -7.20 -7.21
N VAL A 159 4.47 -7.68 -7.40
CA VAL A 159 3.99 -8.22 -8.69
C VAL A 159 3.07 -7.19 -9.34
N PHE A 160 3.44 -6.79 -10.55
CA PHE A 160 2.76 -5.78 -11.33
C PHE A 160 1.86 -6.42 -12.37
N PHE A 161 0.68 -5.82 -12.58
CA PHE A 161 -0.22 -6.17 -13.67
C PHE A 161 -0.64 -4.88 -14.38
N GLY A 162 -0.27 -4.76 -15.65
CA GLY A 162 -0.63 -3.62 -16.50
C GLY A 162 -2.14 -3.63 -16.79
N ASN A 163 -2.78 -2.47 -16.71
CA ASN A 163 -4.21 -2.28 -17.01
C ASN A 163 -5.19 -3.15 -16.21
N THR A 164 -4.75 -3.77 -15.11
CA THR A 164 -5.60 -4.55 -14.20
C THR A 164 -5.31 -4.14 -12.77
N ASP A 165 -6.35 -3.82 -12.02
CA ASP A 165 -6.21 -3.57 -10.58
C ASP A 165 -5.90 -4.90 -9.88
N ALA A 166 -4.68 -5.00 -9.37
CA ALA A 166 -4.32 -6.03 -8.42
C ALA A 166 -3.83 -5.37 -7.14
N HIS A 167 -4.44 -5.69 -6.01
CA HIS A 167 -4.05 -5.09 -4.74
C HIS A 167 -4.11 -6.11 -3.60
N GLY A 168 -3.24 -5.92 -2.62
CA GLY A 168 -3.17 -6.75 -1.42
C GLY A 168 -1.82 -7.42 -1.21
N GLU A 169 -1.75 -8.17 -0.12
CA GLU A 169 -0.56 -8.92 0.28
C GLU A 169 -0.53 -10.29 -0.41
N ILE A 170 0.67 -10.70 -0.81
CA ILE A 170 0.99 -12.04 -1.30
C ILE A 170 1.63 -12.80 -0.13
N PRO A 171 0.92 -13.74 0.52
CA PRO A 171 1.47 -14.44 1.68
C PRO A 171 2.64 -15.33 1.25
N PRO A 172 3.68 -15.52 2.09
CA PRO A 172 4.86 -16.33 1.72
C PRO A 172 4.56 -17.76 1.26
N GLU A 173 3.46 -18.36 1.74
CA GLU A 173 3.00 -19.70 1.33
C GLU A 173 2.55 -19.77 -0.12
N PHE A 174 2.14 -18.64 -0.72
CA PHE A 174 1.80 -18.55 -2.14
C PHE A 174 2.93 -19.09 -3.01
N TRP A 175 4.16 -18.63 -2.78
CA TRP A 175 5.33 -19.01 -3.57
C TRP A 175 5.69 -20.49 -3.44
N TYR A 176 5.42 -21.09 -2.28
CA TYR A 176 5.56 -22.54 -2.10
C TYR A 176 4.58 -23.29 -3.01
N HIS A 177 3.30 -22.90 -3.00
CA HIS A 177 2.30 -23.55 -3.84
C HIS A 177 2.61 -23.38 -5.33
N VAL A 178 3.11 -22.22 -5.77
CA VAL A 178 3.57 -22.00 -7.15
C VAL A 178 4.68 -22.98 -7.54
N GLU A 179 5.72 -23.14 -6.71
CA GLU A 179 6.79 -24.12 -6.96
C GLU A 179 6.24 -25.56 -7.04
N VAL A 180 5.28 -25.93 -6.19
CA VAL A 180 4.66 -27.26 -6.18
C VAL A 180 3.84 -27.52 -7.45
N VAL A 181 2.98 -26.59 -7.87
CA VAL A 181 2.12 -26.80 -9.05
C VAL A 181 2.91 -26.76 -10.35
N THR A 182 3.93 -25.91 -10.43
CA THR A 182 4.75 -25.78 -11.64
C THR A 182 5.89 -26.79 -11.71
N GLY A 183 6.30 -27.35 -10.56
CA GLY A 183 7.49 -28.19 -10.45
C GLY A 183 8.80 -27.43 -10.75
N LYS A 184 8.74 -26.10 -10.83
CA LYS A 184 9.90 -25.24 -11.11
C LYS A 184 10.37 -24.59 -9.81
N LYS A 185 11.69 -24.42 -9.70
CA LYS A 185 12.23 -23.45 -8.75
C LYS A 185 12.10 -22.05 -9.34
N LEU A 186 11.58 -21.13 -8.55
CA LEU A 186 11.34 -19.77 -8.99
C LEU A 186 12.69 -19.08 -9.27
N PRO A 187 12.78 -18.25 -10.32
CA PRO A 187 14.05 -17.68 -10.78
C PRO A 187 14.54 -16.48 -9.96
N PHE A 188 13.79 -16.05 -8.95
CA PHE A 188 14.08 -14.87 -8.13
C PHE A 188 14.25 -15.25 -6.66
N ASP A 189 15.29 -14.70 -6.03
CA ASP A 189 15.61 -14.93 -4.61
C ASP A 189 14.63 -14.21 -3.68
N ASP A 190 14.21 -13.00 -4.08
CA ASP A 190 13.23 -12.21 -3.34
C ASP A 190 11.82 -12.59 -3.76
N ARG A 191 11.02 -13.03 -2.79
CA ARG A 191 9.61 -13.39 -2.96
C ARG A 191 8.74 -12.16 -2.74
N PRO A 192 8.11 -11.59 -3.78
CA PRO A 192 7.25 -10.43 -3.62
C PRO A 192 6.19 -10.67 -2.55
N SER A 193 5.95 -9.63 -1.75
CA SER A 193 4.98 -9.70 -0.66
C SER A 193 3.69 -8.94 -0.99
N TYR A 194 3.62 -8.26 -2.13
CA TYR A 194 2.49 -7.39 -2.48
C TYR A 194 2.17 -7.41 -3.99
N PHE A 195 0.91 -7.19 -4.33
CA PHE A 195 0.52 -6.75 -5.67
C PHE A 195 0.69 -5.23 -5.80
N SER A 196 1.10 -4.76 -6.97
CA SER A 196 1.15 -3.33 -7.25
C SER A 196 -0.26 -2.82 -7.57
N CYS A 197 -0.73 -1.83 -6.82
CA CYS A 197 -1.97 -1.15 -7.17
C CYS A 197 -1.77 -0.38 -8.50
N SER A 198 -2.69 -0.57 -9.46
CA SER A 198 -2.61 0.04 -10.79
C SER A 198 -3.10 1.49 -10.84
N CYS A 199 -3.09 2.21 -9.72
CA CYS A 199 -3.43 3.63 -9.69
C CYS A 199 -2.32 4.45 -10.38
N SER A 200 -2.40 4.53 -11.70
CA SER A 200 -1.69 5.48 -12.57
C SER A 200 -2.39 6.84 -12.59
#